data_AF-A0A522AQT2-F1
#
_entry.id   AF-A0A522AQT2-F1
#
_cell.length_a   1.000
_cell.length_b   1.000
_cell.length_c   1.000
_cell.angle_alpha   90.00
_cell.angle_beta   90.00
_cell.angle_gamma   90.00
#
_symmetry.space_group_name_H-M   'P 1'
#
loop_
_entity.id
_entity.type
_entity.pdbx_description
1 polymer ?
#
loop_
_entity_poly.entity_id
_entity_poly.type
_entity_poly.pdbx_seq_one_letter_code
_entity_poly.pdbx_strand_id
1 'polypeptide(L)' 'MAKQLIFDETARRSLKRGIDRLADAVKVTIGPKGRNVVLDKKFGAPTITN' A
#
# COMPACT_ATOMS: atom_id res chain seq x y z
N MET A 1 8.47 10.91 -22.98
CA MET A 1 7.17 10.24 -22.79
C MET A 1 6.08 11.30 -22.72
N ALA A 2 4.94 11.08 -23.39
CA ALA A 2 3.78 11.97 -23.30
C ALA A 2 3.01 11.74 -21.99
N LYS A 3 2.25 12.76 -21.54
CA LYS A 3 1.41 12.66 -20.33
C LYS A 3 0.12 11.90 -20.65
N GLN A 4 -0.32 11.08 -19.71
CA GLN A 4 -1.64 10.45 -19.76
C GLN A 4 -2.61 11.29 -18.92
N LEU A 5 -3.73 11.71 -19.51
CA LEU A 5 -4.81 12.41 -18.81
C LEU A 5 -5.98 11.46 -18.66
N ILE A 6 -6.42 11.23 -17.43
CA ILE A 6 -7.53 10.34 -17.07
C ILE A 6 -8.50 11.16 -16.22
N PHE A 7 -9.79 11.04 -16.50
CA PHE A 7 -10.83 11.86 -15.88
C PHE A 7 -11.89 11.01 -15.17
N ASP A 8 -12.74 11.71 -14.43
CA ASP A 8 -13.98 11.21 -13.81
C ASP A 8 -13.78 9.92 -13.01
N GLU A 9 -14.70 8.98 -13.20
CA GLU A 9 -14.80 7.75 -12.42
C GLU A 9 -13.58 6.84 -12.63
N THR A 10 -13.01 6.81 -13.83
CA THR A 10 -11.81 6.01 -14.12
C THR A 10 -10.62 6.50 -13.29
N ALA A 11 -10.45 7.81 -13.16
CA ALA A 11 -9.41 8.39 -12.31
C ALA A 11 -9.66 8.06 -10.83
N ARG A 12 -10.90 8.26 -10.34
CA ARG A 12 -11.27 7.97 -8.94
C ARG A 12 -11.09 6.50 -8.57
N ARG A 13 -11.50 5.57 -9.43
CA ARG A 13 -11.31 4.12 -9.20
C ARG A 13 -9.84 3.74 -9.18
N SER A 14 -9.02 4.35 -10.04
CA SER A 14 -7.57 4.10 -10.03
C SER A 14 -6.95 4.54 -8.71
N LEU A 15 -7.29 5.74 -8.23
CA LEU A 15 -6.85 6.25 -6.93
C LEU A 15 -7.33 5.38 -5.78
N LYS A 16 -8.62 5.03 -5.76
CA LYS A 16 -9.20 4.18 -4.71
C LYS A 16 -8.45 2.86 -4.59
N ARG A 17 -8.14 2.18 -5.71
CA ARG A 17 -7.37 0.93 -5.68
C ARG A 17 -5.99 1.09 -5.05
N GLY A 18 -5.31 2.22 -5.29
CA GLY A 18 -4.02 2.51 -4.65
C GLY A 18 -4.15 2.75 -3.15
N ILE A 19 -5.18 3.52 -2.76
CA ILE A 19 -5.48 3.80 -1.35
C ILE A 19 -5.87 2.53 -0.60
N ASP A 20 -6.73 1.68 -1.18
CA ASP A 20 -7.14 0.41 -0.59
C ASP A 20 -5.91 -0.48 -0.33
N ARG A 21 -4.98 -0.59 -1.29
CA ARG A 21 -3.73 -1.36 -1.12
C ARG A 21 -2.89 -0.85 0.05
N LEU A 22 -2.74 0.47 0.18
CA LEU A 22 -1.99 1.07 1.27
C LEU A 22 -2.70 0.84 2.62
N ALA A 23 -4.00 1.11 2.67
CA ALA A 23 -4.80 0.98 3.87
C ALA A 23 -4.84 -0.47 4.37
N ASP A 24 -5.00 -1.44 3.46
CA ASP A 24 -5.01 -2.86 3.79
C ASP A 24 -3.68 -3.33 4.36
N ALA A 25 -2.55 -2.82 3.85
CA ALA A 25 -1.23 -3.16 4.36
C ALA A 25 -0.95 -2.55 5.74
N VAL A 26 -1.45 -1.34 6.03
CA VAL A 26 -1.16 -0.64 7.29
C VAL A 26 -2.17 -1.01 8.38
N LYS A 27 -3.46 -1.16 8.06
CA LYS A 27 -4.51 -1.36 9.07
C LYS A 27 -4.31 -2.60 9.94
N VAL A 28 -3.59 -3.61 9.44
CA VAL A 28 -3.31 -4.85 10.19
C VAL A 28 -2.36 -4.62 11.35
N THR A 29 -1.60 -3.53 11.39
CA THR A 29 -0.65 -3.21 12.46
C THR A 29 -1.28 -2.38 13.60
N ILE A 30 -2.55 -2.00 13.48
CA ILE A 30 -3.15 -1.06 14.45
C ILE A 30 -3.61 -1.78 15.72
N GLY A 31 -3.15 -1.26 16.86
CA GLY A 31 -3.63 -1.63 18.19
C GLY A 31 -2.80 -2.71 18.90
N PRO A 32 -3.13 -3.05 20.16
CA PRO A 32 -2.32 -3.95 20.98
C PRO A 32 -2.29 -5.40 20.47
N LYS A 33 -3.16 -5.76 19.51
CA LYS A 33 -3.18 -7.06 18.81
C LYS A 33 -2.85 -6.92 17.31
N GLY A 34 -2.15 -5.86 16.92
CA GLY A 34 -1.66 -5.69 15.56
C GLY A 34 -0.79 -6.87 15.11
N ARG A 35 -0.74 -7.11 13.81
CA ARG A 35 0.04 -8.17 13.17
C ARG A 35 1.27 -7.58 12.48
N ASN A 36 2.33 -8.37 12.41
CA ASN A 36 3.55 -7.96 11.72
C ASN A 36 3.36 -7.93 10.20
N VAL A 37 4.01 -6.95 9.58
CA VAL A 37 4.18 -6.82 8.13
C VAL A 37 5.66 -7.04 7.80
N VAL A 38 5.92 -7.72 6.69
CA VAL A 38 7.28 -8.01 6.21
C VAL A 38 7.60 -7.08 5.04
N LEU A 39 8.66 -6.29 5.19
CA LEU A 39 9.19 -5.39 4.17
C LEU A 39 10.45 -6.00 3.58
N ASP A 40 10.40 -6.25 2.27
CA ASP A 40 11.53 -6.82 1.54
C ASP A 40 12.73 -5.86 1.51
N LYS A 41 13.93 -6.43 1.44
CA LYS A 41 15.20 -5.73 1.37
C LYS A 41 16.02 -6.30 0.23
N LYS A 42 16.65 -5.43 -0.55
CA LYS A 42 17.50 -5.85 -1.70
C LYS A 42 18.61 -6.83 -1.31
N PHE A 43 19.11 -6.77 -0.07
CA PHE A 43 20.12 -7.67 0.47
C PHE A 43 19.86 -7.97 1.95
N GLY A 44 20.22 -9.17 2.39
CA GLY A 44 20.07 -9.61 3.77
C GLY A 44 18.65 -10.06 4.11
N ALA A 45 18.36 -10.18 5.42
CA ALA A 45 17.04 -10.57 5.90
C ALA A 45 16.02 -9.42 5.79
N PRO A 46 14.73 -9.73 5.56
CA PRO A 46 13.68 -8.72 5.44
C PRO A 46 13.41 -8.02 6.79
N THR A 47 12.83 -6.82 6.75
CA THR A 47 12.38 -6.14 7.97
C THR A 47 11.00 -6.64 8.37
N ILE A 48 10.83 -7.03 9.63
CA ILE A 48 9.53 -7.39 10.20
C ILE A 48 9.12 -6.27 11.16
N THR A 49 7.96 -5.64 10.95
CA THR A 49 7.51 -4.46 11.72
C THR A 49 6.01 -4.48 12.01
N ASN A 50 5.59 -3.77 13.05
CA ASN A 50 4.21 -3.50 13.45
C ASN A 50 4.15 -2.10 14.07
#